data_AF-A0A927FSJ5-F1
#
_entry.id   AF-A0A927FSJ5-F1
#
_cell.length_a   1.000
_cell.length_b   1.000
_cell.length_c   1.000
_cell.angle_alpha   90.00
_cell.angle_beta   90.00
_cell.angle_gamma   90.00
#
_symmetry.space_group_name_H-M   'P 1'
#
loop_
_entity.id
_entity.type
_entity.pdbx_description
1 polymer ?
#
loop_
_entity_poly.entity_id
_entity_poly.type
_entity_poly.pdbx_seq_one_letter_code
_entity_poly.pdbx_strand_id
1 'polypeptide(L)'
;MSDDTSGTSQDPELGSEGDTDQLSREDTLVDRGVDDLLDEGYSPPQRDRATHYGETAWEESHRETIDQRARQEEPDVWEKRPKVSGDREEFRAGRLVADDEAVEAGGNDSFALDAGVSGGAASAEEAAVHLVEEEYVDEDRYHDDDED
;
A
#
# COMPACT_ATOMS: atom_id res chain seq x y z
N MET A 1 18.79 7.85 -37.41
CA MET A 1 19.72 6.88 -36.83
C MET A 1 18.87 5.69 -36.47
N SER A 2 19.23 4.49 -36.92
CA SER A 2 18.54 3.27 -36.52
C SER A 2 19.18 2.85 -35.22
N ASP A 3 18.46 2.96 -34.12
CA ASP A 3 18.89 2.46 -32.81
C ASP A 3 18.79 0.93 -32.82
N ASP A 4 19.79 0.29 -33.40
CA ASP A 4 19.97 -1.17 -33.38
C ASP A 4 20.73 -1.53 -32.10
N THR A 5 19.98 -1.69 -31.01
CA THR A 5 20.52 -2.25 -29.77
C THR A 5 20.45 -3.77 -29.88
N SER A 6 21.62 -4.40 -30.02
CA SER A 6 21.80 -5.85 -30.22
C SER A 6 21.13 -6.74 -29.15
N GLY A 7 20.71 -6.17 -28.02
CA GLY A 7 20.03 -6.89 -26.93
C GLY A 7 18.53 -7.10 -27.13
N THR A 8 17.89 -6.52 -28.17
CA THR A 8 16.43 -6.63 -28.38
C THR A 8 16.04 -7.02 -29.81
N SER A 9 17.01 -7.21 -30.70
CA SER A 9 16.73 -7.73 -32.05
C SER A 9 16.36 -9.22 -31.98
N GLN A 10 15.30 -9.63 -32.67
CA GLN A 10 14.98 -11.04 -32.85
C GLN A 10 16.09 -11.75 -33.62
N ASP A 11 16.61 -12.84 -33.08
CA ASP A 11 17.50 -13.75 -33.80
C ASP A 11 16.66 -14.59 -34.77
N PRO A 12 16.86 -14.44 -36.10
CA PRO A 12 16.08 -15.16 -37.11
C PRO A 12 16.35 -16.68 -37.12
N GLU A 13 17.43 -17.18 -36.53
CA GLU A 13 17.71 -18.63 -36.44
C GLU A 13 17.05 -19.28 -35.20
N LEU A 14 16.93 -18.54 -34.10
CA LEU A 14 16.42 -19.07 -32.82
C LEU A 14 14.95 -18.69 -32.55
N GLY A 15 14.41 -17.67 -33.22
CA GLY A 15 13.04 -17.19 -33.01
C GLY A 15 12.84 -16.51 -31.65
N SER A 16 13.92 -16.19 -30.95
CA SER A 16 13.97 -15.54 -29.65
C SER A 16 14.52 -14.12 -29.79
N GLU A 17 14.03 -13.21 -28.95
CA GLU A 17 14.50 -11.83 -28.87
C GLU A 17 15.54 -11.67 -27.75
N GLY A 18 16.67 -11.05 -28.08
CA GLY A 18 17.72 -10.70 -27.12
C GLY A 18 18.71 -11.82 -26.76
N ASP A 19 19.47 -11.58 -25.69
CA ASP A 19 20.46 -12.53 -25.18
C ASP A 19 19.73 -13.69 -24.49
N THR A 20 19.66 -14.82 -25.19
CA THR A 20 19.00 -16.03 -24.68
C THR A 20 19.84 -16.79 -23.68
N ASP A 21 21.14 -16.48 -23.61
CA ASP A 21 22.04 -17.18 -22.70
C ASP A 21 21.79 -16.67 -21.28
N GLN A 22 21.24 -17.55 -20.43
CA GLN A 22 21.07 -17.23 -19.02
C GLN A 22 22.45 -17.16 -18.37
N LEU A 23 22.67 -16.13 -17.54
CA LEU A 23 23.96 -15.96 -16.86
C LEU A 23 24.27 -17.16 -15.96
N SER A 24 25.52 -17.62 -16.03
CA SER A 24 25.98 -18.76 -15.25
C SER A 24 26.02 -18.44 -13.73
N ARG A 25 26.19 -19.48 -12.90
CA ARG A 25 26.45 -19.31 -11.47
C ARG A 25 27.67 -18.41 -11.19
N GLU A 26 28.67 -18.50 -12.05
CA GLU A 26 29.93 -17.75 -11.97
C GLU A 26 29.68 -16.25 -12.18
N ASP A 27 28.76 -15.93 -13.07
CA ASP A 27 28.43 -14.56 -13.46
C ASP A 27 27.40 -13.91 -12.51
N THR A 28 26.43 -14.70 -12.02
CA THR A 28 25.41 -14.22 -11.10
C THR A 28 25.87 -14.20 -9.65
N LEU A 29 26.89 -14.99 -9.29
CA LEU A 29 27.33 -15.23 -7.90
C LEU A 29 26.20 -15.70 -6.97
N VAL A 30 25.11 -16.23 -7.53
CA VAL A 30 23.96 -16.73 -6.77
C VAL A 30 24.12 -18.23 -6.59
N ASP A 31 24.32 -18.66 -5.34
CA ASP A 31 24.40 -20.07 -4.99
C ASP A 31 23.07 -20.58 -4.42
N ARG A 32 22.28 -21.24 -5.27
CA ARG A 32 21.02 -21.93 -4.91
C ARG A 32 21.17 -23.46 -4.80
N GLY A 33 22.41 -23.99 -4.79
CA GLY A 33 22.68 -25.40 -4.54
C GLY A 33 22.55 -26.34 -5.75
N VAL A 34 22.40 -25.81 -6.97
CA VAL A 34 22.42 -26.55 -8.24
C VAL A 34 23.60 -26.10 -9.10
N ASP A 35 24.09 -26.99 -9.97
CA ASP A 35 25.20 -26.67 -10.89
C ASP A 35 24.73 -25.78 -12.05
N ASP A 36 23.54 -26.05 -12.59
CA ASP A 36 22.82 -25.19 -13.52
C ASP A 36 21.57 -24.60 -12.84
N LEU A 37 21.35 -23.29 -12.98
CA LEU A 37 20.15 -22.64 -12.47
C LEU A 37 18.86 -23.18 -13.13
N LEU A 38 18.95 -23.76 -14.34
CA LEU A 38 17.84 -24.42 -15.02
C LEU A 38 17.44 -25.76 -14.40
N ASP A 39 18.32 -26.37 -13.60
CA ASP A 39 18.04 -27.65 -12.92
C ASP A 39 17.22 -27.45 -11.63
N GLU A 40 16.98 -26.20 -11.19
CA GLU A 40 16.20 -25.93 -9.98
C GLU A 40 14.70 -26.18 -10.22
N GLY A 41 14.17 -27.20 -9.54
CA GLY A 41 12.74 -27.47 -9.52
C GLY A 41 12.00 -26.54 -8.56
N TYR A 42 11.05 -25.75 -9.06
CA TYR A 42 10.09 -25.05 -8.20
C TYR A 42 8.97 -26.02 -7.78
N SER A 43 8.75 -26.16 -6.48
CA SER A 43 7.62 -26.91 -5.92
C SER A 43 6.58 -25.92 -5.38
N PRO A 44 5.45 -25.69 -6.07
CA PRO A 44 4.41 -24.81 -5.58
C PRO A 44 3.89 -25.26 -4.21
N PRO A 45 3.40 -24.34 -3.37
CA PRO A 45 2.89 -24.70 -2.06
C PRO A 45 1.72 -25.69 -2.17
N GLN A 46 1.80 -26.81 -1.44
CA GLN A 46 0.76 -27.86 -1.38
C GLN A 46 -0.38 -27.51 -0.43
N ARG A 47 -0.89 -26.28 -0.54
CA ARG A 47 -2.09 -25.85 0.17
C ARG A 47 -3.15 -25.52 -0.86
N ASP A 48 -4.40 -25.79 -0.51
CA ASP A 48 -5.52 -25.34 -1.31
C ASP A 48 -5.44 -23.82 -1.45
N ARG A 49 -5.40 -23.34 -2.70
CA ARG A 49 -5.64 -21.92 -2.98
C ARG A 49 -7.09 -21.67 -2.59
N ALA A 50 -7.35 -20.64 -1.80
CA ALA A 50 -8.72 -20.19 -1.61
C ALA A 50 -9.29 -19.92 -3.02
N THR A 51 -10.38 -20.60 -3.38
CA THR A 51 -11.00 -20.40 -4.69
C THR A 51 -11.48 -18.96 -4.74
N HIS A 52 -10.88 -18.15 -5.64
CA HIS A 52 -11.29 -16.78 -5.86
C HIS A 52 -12.38 -16.74 -6.94
N TYR A 53 -13.27 -15.74 -6.87
CA TYR A 53 -14.28 -15.54 -7.89
C TYR A 53 -13.60 -15.25 -9.25
N GLY A 54 -13.99 -15.96 -10.31
CA GLY A 54 -13.45 -15.77 -11.66
C GLY A 54 -12.60 -16.92 -12.19
N GLU A 55 -12.49 -18.04 -11.47
CA GLU A 55 -11.78 -19.23 -11.96
C GLU A 55 -12.68 -20.13 -12.84
N THR A 56 -13.99 -19.89 -12.88
CA THR A 56 -14.91 -20.58 -13.79
C THR A 56 -15.38 -19.69 -14.94
N ALA A 57 -15.66 -20.29 -16.10
CA ALA A 57 -16.13 -19.56 -17.28
C ALA A 57 -17.45 -18.79 -17.03
N TRP A 58 -18.29 -19.27 -16.10
CA TRP A 58 -19.52 -18.57 -15.72
C TRP A 58 -19.21 -17.32 -14.88
N GLU A 59 -18.26 -17.39 -13.95
CA GLU A 59 -17.88 -16.25 -13.12
C GLU A 59 -17.17 -15.18 -13.94
N GLU A 60 -16.30 -15.57 -14.87
CA GLU A 60 -15.63 -14.63 -15.78
C GLU A 60 -16.65 -13.84 -16.62
N SER A 61 -17.74 -14.49 -17.06
CA SER A 61 -18.80 -13.81 -17.82
C SER A 61 -19.68 -12.91 -16.95
N HIS A 62 -19.89 -13.27 -15.67
CA HIS A 62 -20.76 -12.52 -14.76
C HIS A 62 -20.02 -11.41 -14.00
N ARG A 63 -18.68 -11.41 -14.01
CA ARG A 63 -17.78 -10.50 -13.29
C ARG A 63 -18.08 -10.41 -11.80
N GLU A 64 -17.11 -9.91 -11.06
CA GLU A 64 -17.23 -9.75 -9.63
C GLU A 64 -17.89 -8.43 -9.24
N THR A 65 -18.80 -8.46 -8.27
CA THR A 65 -19.40 -7.26 -7.67
C THR A 65 -18.45 -6.58 -6.69
N ILE A 66 -18.69 -5.30 -6.39
CA ILE A 66 -17.90 -4.56 -5.37
C ILE A 66 -18.04 -5.21 -3.99
N ASP A 67 -19.25 -5.64 -3.60
CA ASP A 67 -19.48 -6.33 -2.31
C ASP A 67 -18.75 -7.68 -2.21
N GLN A 68 -18.51 -8.34 -3.34
CA GLN A 68 -17.72 -9.56 -3.36
C GLN A 68 -16.25 -9.23 -3.15
N ARG A 69 -15.72 -8.19 -3.79
CA ARG A 69 -14.32 -7.75 -3.61
C ARG A 69 -14.05 -7.32 -2.18
N ALA A 70 -14.92 -6.48 -1.63
CA ALA A 70 -14.79 -6.01 -0.25
C ALA A 70 -14.76 -7.15 0.78
N ARG A 71 -15.40 -8.29 0.50
CA ARG A 71 -15.36 -9.47 1.37
C ARG A 71 -14.09 -10.30 1.23
N GLN A 72 -13.36 -10.16 0.13
CA GLN A 72 -12.08 -10.83 -0.10
C GLN A 72 -10.89 -10.03 0.47
N GLU A 73 -11.07 -8.72 0.68
CA GLU A 73 -10.05 -7.83 1.23
C GLU A 73 -9.83 -8.09 2.74
N GLU A 74 -8.57 -8.06 3.18
CA GLU A 74 -8.18 -8.06 4.59
C GLU A 74 -7.91 -6.62 5.02
N PRO A 75 -8.51 -6.11 6.12
CA PRO A 75 -8.25 -4.76 6.58
C PRO A 75 -6.78 -4.55 6.93
N ASP A 76 -6.20 -3.46 6.45
CA ASP A 76 -4.84 -3.08 6.80
C ASP A 76 -4.70 -2.86 8.32
N VAL A 77 -3.60 -3.39 8.88
CA VAL A 77 -3.27 -3.20 10.30
C VAL A 77 -2.54 -1.88 10.46
N TRP A 78 -3.28 -0.80 10.73
CA TRP A 78 -2.68 0.47 11.11
C TRP A 78 -2.12 0.38 12.53
N GLU A 79 -0.93 0.95 12.77
CA GLU A 79 -0.45 1.11 14.14
C GLU A 79 -1.44 1.96 14.92
N LYS A 80 -2.07 1.36 15.93
CA LYS A 80 -2.95 2.09 16.83
C LYS A 80 -2.12 3.19 17.49
N ARG A 81 -2.56 4.46 17.35
CA ARG A 81 -1.90 5.59 18.01
C ARG A 81 -1.59 5.20 19.47
N PRO A 82 -0.34 5.38 19.93
CA PRO A 82 0.04 4.98 21.27
C PRO A 82 -0.86 5.72 22.26
N LYS A 83 -1.61 4.97 23.07
CA LYS A 83 -2.38 5.55 24.17
C LYS A 83 -1.42 6.22 25.14
N VAL A 84 -1.56 7.52 25.32
CA VAL A 84 -0.81 8.25 26.35
C VAL A 84 -1.24 7.70 27.71
N SER A 85 -0.29 7.20 28.51
CA SER A 85 -0.56 6.66 29.86
C SER A 85 -0.04 7.61 30.95
N GLY A 86 -0.75 7.65 32.10
CA GLY A 86 -0.40 8.46 33.29
C GLY A 86 -1.37 9.63 33.56
N ASP A 87 -0.95 10.59 34.40
CA ASP A 87 -1.69 11.83 34.74
C ASP A 87 -1.75 12.86 33.59
N ARG A 88 -1.59 12.41 32.34
CA ARG A 88 -1.66 13.25 31.14
C ARG A 88 -3.08 13.27 30.61
N GLU A 89 -3.48 14.43 30.12
CA GLU A 89 -4.72 14.61 29.37
C GLU A 89 -4.67 13.76 28.09
N GLU A 90 -5.53 12.74 27.99
CA GLU A 90 -5.57 11.75 26.91
C GLU A 90 -5.72 12.39 25.52
N PHE A 91 -6.46 13.49 25.45
CA PHE A 91 -6.79 14.18 24.20
C PHE A 91 -5.87 15.36 23.90
N ARG A 92 -4.81 15.62 24.66
CA ARG A 92 -3.95 16.76 24.36
C ARG A 92 -3.21 16.54 23.04
N ALA A 93 -3.25 17.54 22.15
CA ALA A 93 -2.49 17.49 20.89
C ALA A 93 -0.97 17.60 21.15
N GLY A 94 -0.17 16.90 20.34
CA GLY A 94 1.28 17.04 20.35
C GLY A 94 1.76 18.26 19.55
N ARG A 95 3.06 18.28 19.19
CA ARG A 95 3.64 19.35 18.36
C ARG A 95 3.19 19.15 16.92
N LEU A 96 2.49 20.15 16.37
CA LEU A 96 2.11 20.17 14.95
C LEU A 96 3.28 20.67 14.09
N VAL A 97 3.62 19.91 13.05
CA VAL A 97 4.57 20.30 12.01
C VAL A 97 3.84 20.46 10.69
N ALA A 98 4.27 21.39 9.85
CA ALA A 98 3.67 21.56 8.53
C ALA A 98 3.78 20.26 7.74
N ASP A 99 2.66 19.88 7.11
CA ASP A 99 2.64 18.83 6.11
C ASP A 99 3.09 19.43 4.78
N ASP A 100 4.26 18.99 4.28
CA ASP A 100 4.84 19.50 3.05
C ASP A 100 4.08 19.06 1.80
N GLU A 101 3.27 17.99 1.89
CA GLU A 101 2.46 17.46 0.80
C GLU A 101 1.07 18.11 0.73
N ALA A 102 0.63 18.81 1.80
CA ALA A 102 -0.73 19.35 1.92
C ALA A 102 -1.19 20.26 0.77
N VAL A 103 -0.27 20.97 0.13
CA VAL A 103 -0.59 21.86 -1.01
C VAL A 103 -0.65 21.08 -2.34
N GLU A 104 0.11 20.00 -2.46
CA GLU A 104 0.28 19.25 -3.70
C GLU A 104 -0.74 18.10 -3.83
N ALA A 105 -1.19 17.54 -2.70
CA ALA A 105 -2.11 16.40 -2.63
C ALA A 105 -3.55 16.69 -3.09
N GLY A 106 -3.94 17.96 -3.23
CA GLY A 106 -5.15 18.36 -3.98
C GLY A 106 -6.48 17.74 -3.54
N GLY A 107 -6.62 17.25 -2.30
CA GLY A 107 -7.82 16.53 -1.86
C GLY A 107 -8.02 16.34 -0.36
N ASN A 108 -7.14 16.85 0.49
CA ASN A 108 -7.20 16.70 1.94
C ASN A 108 -7.11 18.08 2.62
N ASP A 109 -8.04 18.35 3.55
CA ASP A 109 -8.08 19.58 4.37
C ASP A 109 -7.03 19.57 5.51
N SER A 110 -6.07 18.64 5.49
CA SER A 110 -5.02 18.52 6.51
C SER A 110 -3.80 19.34 6.11
N PHE A 111 -3.37 20.27 6.96
CA PHE A 111 -2.22 21.15 6.73
C PHE A 111 -1.04 20.90 7.69
N ALA A 112 -1.21 20.01 8.66
CA ALA A 112 -0.20 19.75 9.68
C ALA A 112 -0.29 18.33 10.24
N LEU A 113 0.86 17.77 10.59
CA LEU A 113 1.02 16.45 11.20
C LEU A 113 1.38 16.57 12.68
N ASP A 114 0.82 15.70 13.52
CA ASP A 114 1.22 15.59 14.92
C ASP A 114 2.54 14.81 15.04
N ALA A 115 3.62 15.53 15.37
CA ALA A 115 4.95 14.97 15.59
C ALA A 115 5.19 14.51 17.05
N GLY A 116 4.14 14.45 17.86
CA GLY A 116 4.19 14.02 19.25
C GLY A 116 4.63 15.10 20.24
N VAL A 117 4.64 14.75 21.51
CA VAL A 117 4.87 15.69 22.62
C VAL A 117 6.36 16.08 22.73
N SER A 118 6.66 17.36 22.56
CA SER A 118 8.02 17.92 22.75
C SER A 118 8.29 18.30 24.22
N GLY A 119 8.50 17.31 25.08
CA GLY A 119 9.23 17.50 26.35
C GLY A 119 8.53 18.26 27.50
N GLY A 120 7.22 18.56 27.42
CA GLY A 120 6.43 19.00 28.58
C GLY A 120 6.61 20.46 29.04
N ALA A 121 7.41 21.27 28.33
CA ALA A 121 7.60 22.70 28.60
C ALA A 121 6.71 23.60 27.71
N ALA A 122 5.52 23.11 27.39
CA ALA A 122 4.56 23.83 26.55
C ALA A 122 3.95 25.04 27.28
N SER A 123 3.60 26.08 26.52
CA SER A 123 2.88 27.24 27.08
C SER A 123 1.45 26.86 27.50
N ALA A 124 0.80 27.73 28.28
CA ALA A 124 -0.60 27.51 28.68
C ALA A 124 -1.56 27.44 27.48
N GLU A 125 -1.28 28.21 26.42
CA GLU A 125 -2.08 28.24 25.19
C GLU A 125 -1.88 26.97 24.37
N GLU A 126 -0.64 26.51 24.25
CA GLU A 126 -0.31 25.25 23.58
C GLU A 126 -0.86 24.04 24.35
N ALA A 127 -0.96 24.16 25.68
CA ALA A 127 -1.62 23.15 26.51
C ALA A 127 -3.14 23.12 26.37
N ALA A 128 -3.77 24.17 25.85
CA ALA A 128 -5.22 24.23 25.66
C ALA A 128 -5.70 23.56 24.37
N VAL A 129 -4.78 23.15 23.48
CA VAL A 129 -5.13 22.45 22.23
C VAL A 129 -5.34 20.96 22.50
N HIS A 130 -6.47 20.44 22.03
CA HIS A 130 -6.88 19.06 22.24
C HIS A 130 -7.50 18.48 20.96
N LEU A 131 -7.36 17.17 20.80
CA LEU A 131 -8.04 16.35 19.83
C LEU A 131 -9.51 16.24 20.24
N VAL A 132 -10.39 16.54 19.29
CA VAL A 132 -11.81 16.22 19.41
C VAL A 132 -12.01 14.93 18.64
N GLU A 133 -12.69 13.95 19.24
CA GLU A 133 -13.07 12.75 18.50
C GLU A 133 -13.98 13.18 17.34
N GLU A 134 -13.62 12.76 16.13
CA GLU A 134 -14.49 12.94 14.99
C GLU A 134 -15.70 12.00 15.18
N GLU A 135 -16.85 12.57 15.50
CA GLU A 135 -18.13 11.88 15.24
C GLU A 135 -18.17 11.70 13.73
N TYR A 136 -18.12 10.45 13.25
CA TYR A 136 -18.51 10.15 11.87
C TYR A 136 -19.95 10.62 11.72
N VAL A 137 -20.11 11.80 11.12
CA VAL A 137 -21.39 12.29 10.69
C VAL A 137 -21.67 11.53 9.40
N ASP A 138 -22.54 10.53 9.44
CA ASP A 138 -23.04 9.87 8.24
C ASP A 138 -23.46 10.96 7.23
N GLU A 139 -23.04 10.81 5.97
CA GLU A 139 -23.33 11.77 4.88
C GLU A 139 -24.85 12.02 4.73
N ASP A 140 -25.68 11.10 5.20
CA ASP A 140 -27.14 11.22 5.27
C ASP A 140 -27.60 12.45 6.09
N ARG A 141 -26.83 12.91 7.08
CA ARG A 141 -27.21 14.07 7.92
C ARG A 141 -27.07 15.41 7.21
N TYR A 142 -26.31 15.46 6.11
CA TYR A 142 -26.13 16.67 5.30
C TYR A 142 -27.24 16.85 4.26
N HIS A 143 -28.09 15.84 4.03
CA HIS A 143 -29.08 15.87 2.95
C HIS A 143 -30.47 16.35 3.37
N ASP A 144 -30.73 16.51 4.68
CA ASP A 144 -32.04 16.93 5.22
C ASP A 144 -32.25 18.46 5.25
N ASP A 145 -31.22 19.28 5.01
CA ASP A 145 -31.30 20.76 5.15
C ASP A 145 -31.60 21.51 3.82
N ASP A 146 -31.77 20.82 2.69
CA ASP A 146 -31.98 21.43 1.36
C ASP A 146 -33.39 21.26 0.74
N GLU A 147 -34.40 20.80 1.49
CA GLU A 147 -35.80 20.79 1.04
C GLU A 147 -36.69 21.78 1.83
N ASP A 148 -36.73 23.04 1.38
CA ASP A 148 -37.82 24.02 1.66
C ASP A 148 -38.20 24.82 0.39
#